data_AF-A0AAD5I4I9-F1
#
_entry.id   AF-A0AAD5I4I9-F1
#
_cell.length_a   1.000
_cell.length_b   1.000
_cell.length_c   1.000
_cell.angle_alpha   90.00
_cell.angle_beta   90.00
_cell.angle_gamma   90.00
#
_symmetry.space_group_name_H-M   'P 1'
#
loop_
_entity.id
_entity.type
_entity.pdbx_description
1 polymer ?
#
loop_
_entity_poly.entity_id
_entity_poly.type
_entity_poly.pdbx_seq_one_letter_code
_entity_poly.pdbx_strand_id
1 'polypeptide(L)'
;MTENIHQQLGCTCRGRFSTQEDLLGHLEAAKRRICRIDPDNLQSTSIVGPPGSIENDQVGLAYMCPHAECEGIQRIKFSRRRNLVRHYAKHIECREACVFCGTSASRVSKYVGHIERCMRRNKTKCQPERQQQGRGYIYTQNRRFAQRRAKTLMEIVAKELRLKMGVDDSDSE
;
A
#
# COMPACT_ATOMS: atom_id res chain seq x y z
N MET A 1 -35.27 24.10 -19.52
CA MET A 1 -34.80 22.72 -19.83
C MET A 1 -33.38 22.83 -20.34
N THR A 2 -32.40 22.39 -19.57
CA THR A 2 -31.08 21.98 -20.08
C THR A 2 -30.50 21.04 -19.05
N GLU A 3 -30.76 19.76 -19.27
CA GLU A 3 -30.18 18.64 -18.54
C GLU A 3 -28.66 18.65 -18.75
N ASN A 4 -27.88 18.60 -17.68
CA ASN A 4 -26.43 18.44 -17.80
C ASN A 4 -25.95 17.43 -16.77
N ILE A 5 -26.18 16.15 -17.08
CA ILE A 5 -25.73 15.02 -16.30
C ILE A 5 -24.87 14.15 -17.21
N HIS A 6 -23.66 14.61 -17.52
CA HIS A 6 -22.57 13.71 -17.91
C HIS A 6 -21.94 13.15 -16.64
N GLN A 7 -22.65 12.23 -16.01
CA GLN A 7 -22.11 11.37 -14.97
C GLN A 7 -21.45 10.16 -15.65
N GLN A 8 -20.21 9.90 -15.25
CA GLN A 8 -19.40 8.73 -15.57
C GLN A 8 -18.70 8.74 -16.94
N LEU A 9 -17.39 9.02 -16.92
CA LEU A 9 -16.30 8.10 -17.30
C LEU A 9 -14.97 8.85 -17.28
N GLY A 10 -14.03 8.41 -16.42
CA GLY A 10 -12.60 8.74 -16.56
C GLY A 10 -12.03 9.70 -15.51
N CYS A 11 -10.97 9.22 -14.83
CA CYS A 11 -10.14 9.87 -13.81
C CYS A 11 -10.61 9.77 -12.34
N THR A 12 -9.73 9.27 -11.48
CA THR A 12 -9.89 9.19 -10.01
C THR A 12 -9.59 10.51 -9.30
N CYS A 13 -9.26 11.57 -10.04
CA CYS A 13 -8.75 12.83 -9.52
C CYS A 13 -9.81 13.73 -8.88
N ARG A 14 -11.10 13.33 -8.85
CA ARG A 14 -12.23 14.16 -8.34
C ARG A 14 -12.28 15.59 -8.90
N GLY A 15 -11.58 15.87 -10.00
CA GLY A 15 -11.61 17.15 -10.68
C GLY A 15 -12.99 17.41 -11.24
N ARG A 16 -13.51 18.62 -11.06
CA ARG A 16 -14.69 19.10 -11.77
C ARG A 16 -14.21 19.77 -13.05
N PHE A 17 -14.77 19.36 -14.18
CA PHE A 17 -14.46 19.92 -15.49
C PHE A 17 -15.71 20.63 -15.99
N SER A 18 -15.54 21.85 -16.49
CA SER A 18 -16.65 22.70 -16.93
C SER A 18 -17.13 22.33 -18.34
N THR A 19 -16.29 21.65 -19.13
CA THR A 19 -16.60 21.22 -20.49
C THR A 19 -16.11 19.79 -20.77
N GLN A 20 -16.66 19.16 -21.82
CA GLN A 20 -16.24 17.84 -22.27
C GLN A 20 -14.81 17.86 -22.86
N GLU A 21 -14.42 18.95 -23.53
CA GLU A 21 -13.06 19.13 -24.07
C GLU A 21 -12.02 19.18 -22.94
N ASP A 22 -12.32 19.84 -21.81
CA ASP A 22 -11.42 19.87 -20.64
C ASP A 22 -11.21 18.46 -20.05
N LEU A 23 -12.27 17.65 -19.97
CA LEU A 23 -12.18 16.27 -19.49
C LEU A 23 -11.33 15.41 -20.44
N LEU A 24 -11.52 15.56 -21.76
CA LEU A 24 -10.74 14.82 -22.76
C LEU A 24 -9.27 15.23 -22.74
N GLY A 25 -8.97 16.53 -22.67
CA GLY A 25 -7.61 17.04 -22.50
C GLY A 25 -6.96 16.54 -21.20
N HIS A 26 -7.73 16.48 -20.11
CA HIS A 26 -7.27 15.92 -18.85
C HIS A 26 -6.93 14.42 -18.96
N LEU A 27 -7.78 13.63 -19.60
CA LEU A 27 -7.55 12.20 -19.80
C LEU A 27 -6.34 11.95 -20.70
N GLU A 28 -6.11 12.77 -21.72
CA GLU A 28 -4.96 12.65 -22.59
C GLU A 28 -3.65 13.05 -21.89
N ALA A 29 -3.67 14.14 -21.10
CA ALA A 29 -2.54 14.51 -20.25
C ALA A 29 -2.23 13.44 -19.18
N ALA A 30 -3.27 12.83 -18.60
CA ALA A 30 -3.12 11.74 -17.65
C ALA A 30 -2.52 10.48 -18.30
N LYS A 31 -2.91 10.15 -19.54
CA LYS A 31 -2.30 9.07 -20.33
C LYS A 31 -0.81 9.32 -20.57
N ARG A 32 -0.42 10.54 -20.93
CA ARG A 32 0.99 10.91 -21.16
C ARG A 32 1.86 10.82 -19.89
N ARG A 33 1.29 11.00 -18.70
CA ARG A 33 1.99 10.83 -17.41
C ARG A 33 2.15 9.37 -16.98
N ILE A 34 1.34 8.44 -17.49
CA ILE A 34 1.42 7.01 -17.17
C ILE A 34 2.47 6.29 -18.03
N CYS A 35 2.89 6.87 -19.16
CA CYS A 35 3.84 6.27 -20.10
C CYS A 35 5.32 6.66 -19.91
N ARG A 36 5.67 7.47 -18.90
CA ARG A 36 7.08 7.79 -18.56
C ARG A 36 7.63 6.97 -17.40
N ILE A 37 7.30 5.69 -17.35
CA ILE A 37 8.08 4.72 -16.57
C ILE A 37 8.71 3.81 -17.60
N ASP A 38 9.98 4.07 -17.91
CA ASP A 38 10.79 3.21 -18.77
C ASP A 38 10.70 1.75 -18.29
N PRO A 39 10.40 0.79 -19.17
CA PRO A 39 10.38 -0.63 -18.82
C PRO A 39 11.79 -1.22 -18.57
N ASP A 40 12.86 -0.46 -18.83
CA ASP A 40 14.25 -0.96 -18.79
C ASP A 40 15.05 -0.67 -17.51
N ASN A 41 14.45 -0.10 -16.45
CA ASN A 41 15.12 -0.03 -15.15
C ASN A 41 14.72 -1.17 -14.20
N LEU A 42 14.63 -2.38 -14.78
CA LEU A 42 14.66 -3.66 -14.07
C LEU A 42 16.05 -4.27 -14.20
N GLN A 43 17.10 -3.51 -13.88
CA GLN A 43 18.35 -4.17 -13.47
C GLN A 43 18.14 -4.72 -12.06
N SER A 44 17.71 -5.99 -12.06
CA SER A 44 17.95 -6.93 -10.99
C SER A 44 19.43 -6.88 -10.61
N THR A 45 19.75 -6.19 -9.52
CA THR A 45 20.99 -6.45 -8.79
C THR A 45 20.78 -7.73 -7.98
N SER A 46 20.93 -8.88 -8.65
CA SER A 46 21.31 -10.12 -7.98
C SER A 46 22.76 -9.96 -7.51
N ILE A 47 22.94 -9.40 -6.31
CA ILE A 47 24.20 -9.54 -5.59
C ILE A 47 24.08 -10.82 -4.78
N VAL A 48 24.54 -11.93 -5.37
CA VAL A 48 24.98 -13.10 -4.62
C VAL A 48 26.32 -12.71 -4.01
N GLY A 49 26.28 -12.10 -2.84
CA GLY A 49 27.46 -11.97 -1.99
C GLY A 49 27.68 -13.28 -1.21
N PRO A 50 28.93 -13.70 -0.97
CA PRO A 50 29.23 -14.86 -0.16
C PRO A 50 28.73 -14.66 1.29
N PRO A 51 28.55 -15.74 2.08
CA PRO A 51 28.13 -15.65 3.48
C PRO A 51 29.29 -15.10 4.33
N GLY A 52 29.50 -13.79 4.26
CA GLY A 52 30.41 -13.05 5.10
C GLY A 52 29.70 -12.66 6.38
N SER A 53 30.10 -13.29 7.47
CA SER A 53 29.75 -13.00 8.84
C SER A 53 29.87 -11.50 9.13
N ILE A 54 28.73 -10.81 9.27
CA ILE A 54 28.67 -9.57 10.03
C ILE A 54 27.89 -9.92 11.30
N GLU A 55 28.65 -10.40 12.28
CA GLU A 55 28.27 -10.43 13.68
C GLU A 55 28.04 -8.98 14.10
N ASN A 56 26.82 -8.50 13.92
CA ASN A 56 26.39 -7.26 14.53
C ASN A 56 25.82 -7.62 15.91
N ASP A 57 26.74 -7.83 16.85
CA ASP A 57 26.52 -7.92 18.29
C ASP A 57 26.11 -6.54 18.85
N GLN A 58 25.03 -5.97 18.29
CA GLN A 58 24.32 -4.89 18.95
C GLN A 58 23.48 -5.51 20.06
N VAL A 59 23.96 -5.32 21.30
CA VAL A 59 23.23 -5.45 22.56
C VAL A 59 21.73 -5.33 22.32
N GLY A 60 21.03 -6.45 22.49
CA GLY A 60 19.65 -6.67 22.05
C GLY A 60 18.63 -5.73 22.70
N LEU A 61 18.54 -4.49 22.22
CA LEU A 61 17.47 -3.58 22.58
C LEU A 61 16.16 -4.10 21.97
N ALA A 62 15.39 -4.78 22.81
CA ALA A 62 14.04 -5.21 22.47
C ALA A 62 13.16 -3.99 22.24
N TYR A 63 12.62 -3.86 21.03
CA TYR A 63 11.64 -2.83 20.72
C TYR A 63 10.31 -3.17 21.43
N MET A 64 9.80 -2.25 22.24
CA MET A 64 8.51 -2.38 22.91
C MET A 64 7.44 -1.53 22.22
N CYS A 65 6.18 -1.96 22.33
CA CYS A 65 5.06 -1.22 21.76
C CYS A 65 4.66 -0.08 22.71
N PRO A 66 4.63 1.19 22.26
CA PRO A 66 4.26 2.34 23.09
C PRO A 66 2.74 2.49 23.30
N HIS A 67 1.94 1.49 22.92
CA HIS A 67 0.49 1.54 23.08
C HIS A 67 0.11 1.07 24.49
N ALA A 68 -0.77 1.81 25.19
CA ALA A 68 -1.19 1.49 26.55
C ALA A 68 -1.72 0.04 26.71
N GLU A 69 -2.52 -0.44 25.75
CA GLU A 69 -3.00 -1.84 25.75
C GLU A 69 -1.90 -2.91 25.66
N CYS A 70 -0.68 -2.52 25.28
CA CYS A 70 0.47 -3.41 25.14
C CYS A 70 1.50 -3.22 26.26
N GLU A 71 1.30 -2.25 27.14
CA GLU A 71 2.17 -1.97 28.26
C GLU A 71 2.16 -3.13 29.26
N GLY A 72 3.33 -3.48 29.82
CA GLY A 72 3.48 -4.59 30.77
C GLY A 72 3.42 -6.00 30.16
N ILE A 73 3.01 -6.17 28.90
CA ILE A 73 2.97 -7.49 28.25
C ILE A 73 4.38 -7.86 27.76
N GLN A 74 5.14 -8.59 28.59
CA GLN A 74 6.52 -9.01 28.26
C GLN A 74 6.65 -9.79 26.94
N ARG A 75 5.58 -10.46 26.48
CA ARG A 75 5.53 -11.18 25.20
C ARG A 75 5.55 -10.25 23.97
N ILE A 76 5.41 -8.93 24.14
CA ILE A 76 5.39 -7.93 23.06
C ILE A 76 6.74 -7.20 23.00
N LYS A 77 7.82 -7.99 23.07
CA LYS A 77 9.19 -7.54 22.80
C LYS A 77 9.57 -7.98 21.39
N PHE A 78 10.01 -7.03 20.56
CA PHE A 78 10.40 -7.32 19.18
C PHE A 78 11.90 -7.16 19.01
N SER A 79 12.54 -8.15 18.37
CA SER A 79 13.96 -8.06 18.01
C SER A 79 14.24 -7.16 16.81
N ARG A 80 13.20 -6.75 16.05
CA ARG A 80 13.35 -5.90 14.86
C ARG A 80 12.23 -4.87 14.79
N ARG A 81 12.59 -3.62 14.47
CA ARG A 81 11.65 -2.50 14.27
C ARG A 81 10.52 -2.81 13.29
N ARG A 82 10.81 -3.50 12.18
CA ARG A 82 9.79 -3.91 11.19
C ARG A 82 8.67 -4.77 11.78
N ASN A 83 8.99 -5.60 12.78
CA ASN A 83 8.01 -6.45 13.45
C ASN A 83 7.15 -5.62 14.41
N LEU A 84 7.76 -4.65 15.10
CA LEU A 84 7.02 -3.69 15.92
C LEU A 84 6.06 -2.85 15.06
N VAL A 85 6.49 -2.32 13.91
CA VAL A 85 5.60 -1.57 12.99
C VAL A 85 4.42 -2.43 12.55
N ARG A 86 4.66 -3.70 12.17
CA ARG A 86 3.57 -4.63 11.81
C ARG A 86 2.61 -4.90 12.97
N HIS A 87 3.13 -5.02 14.19
CA HIS A 87 2.30 -5.15 15.38
C HIS A 87 1.47 -3.89 15.61
N TYR A 88 2.11 -2.71 15.55
CA TYR A 88 1.49 -1.42 15.81
C TYR A 88 0.35 -1.09 14.82
N ALA A 89 0.37 -1.67 13.62
CA ALA A 89 -0.75 -1.62 12.67
C ALA A 89 -2.08 -2.23 13.21
N LYS A 90 -2.06 -2.94 14.33
CA LYS A 90 -3.26 -3.42 15.04
C LYS A 90 -3.98 -2.32 15.83
N HIS A 91 -3.26 -1.24 16.14
CA HIS A 91 -3.75 -0.12 16.94
C HIS A 91 -4.23 1.04 16.08
N ILE A 92 -3.87 1.04 14.79
CA ILE A 92 -4.30 2.09 13.86
C ILE A 92 -5.63 1.69 13.22
N GLU A 93 -6.64 2.55 13.43
CA GLU A 93 -7.93 2.44 12.77
C GLU A 93 -7.79 2.52 11.25
N CYS A 94 -8.68 1.81 10.56
CA CYS A 94 -8.80 1.86 9.11
C CYS A 94 -10.27 1.89 8.74
N ARG A 95 -10.60 2.61 7.67
CA ARG A 95 -11.97 2.68 7.11
C ARG A 95 -11.97 2.41 5.61
N GLU A 96 -10.91 1.76 5.12
CA GLU A 96 -10.72 1.48 3.70
C GLU A 96 -11.51 0.25 3.26
N ALA A 97 -12.06 0.32 2.04
CA ALA A 97 -12.71 -0.79 1.38
C ALA A 97 -11.75 -1.51 0.41
N CYS A 98 -11.85 -2.83 0.35
CA CYS A 98 -11.07 -3.63 -0.58
C CYS A 98 -11.55 -3.43 -2.04
N VAL A 99 -10.64 -3.06 -2.94
CA VAL A 99 -10.95 -2.89 -4.38
C VAL A 99 -11.35 -4.18 -5.11
N PHE A 100 -11.15 -5.34 -4.50
CA PHE A 100 -11.51 -6.62 -5.10
C PHE A 100 -12.89 -7.14 -4.68
N CYS A 101 -13.33 -6.86 -3.46
CA CYS A 101 -14.58 -7.42 -2.93
C CYS A 101 -15.41 -6.45 -2.09
N GLY A 102 -15.02 -5.17 -2.01
CA GLY A 102 -15.76 -4.12 -1.30
C GLY A 102 -15.73 -4.19 0.22
N THR A 103 -15.20 -5.27 0.82
CA THR A 103 -15.17 -5.44 2.28
C THR A 103 -14.33 -4.34 2.94
N SER A 104 -14.93 -3.64 3.91
CA SER A 104 -14.23 -2.68 4.76
C SER A 104 -13.51 -3.37 5.92
N ALA A 105 -12.34 -2.86 6.30
CA ALA A 105 -11.60 -3.36 7.46
C ALA A 105 -11.43 -2.23 8.49
N SER A 106 -11.73 -2.52 9.76
CA SER A 106 -11.69 -1.55 10.87
C SER A 106 -10.28 -1.19 11.34
N ARG A 107 -9.26 -1.96 10.96
CA ARG A 107 -7.86 -1.79 11.40
C ARG A 107 -6.90 -1.99 10.24
N VAL A 108 -5.77 -1.29 10.23
CA VAL A 108 -4.77 -1.37 9.13
C VAL A 108 -4.25 -2.79 8.96
N SER A 109 -3.88 -3.46 10.05
CA SER A 109 -3.44 -4.87 10.01
C SER A 109 -4.46 -5.81 9.37
N LYS A 110 -5.76 -5.60 9.62
CA LYS A 110 -6.85 -6.39 9.02
C LYS A 110 -7.00 -6.08 7.54
N TYR A 111 -6.90 -4.81 7.15
CA TYR A 111 -6.94 -4.40 5.75
C TYR A 111 -5.79 -5.03 4.94
N VAL A 112 -4.54 -4.90 5.42
CA VAL A 112 -3.37 -5.43 4.72
C VAL A 112 -3.47 -6.96 4.56
N GLY A 113 -3.77 -7.68 5.65
CA GLY A 113 -3.94 -9.13 5.59
C GLY A 113 -5.13 -9.58 4.73
N HIS A 114 -6.20 -8.79 4.70
CA HIS A 114 -7.33 -9.03 3.80
C HIS A 114 -6.90 -8.90 2.34
N ILE A 115 -6.21 -7.82 1.96
CA ILE A 115 -5.78 -7.56 0.59
C ILE A 115 -4.88 -8.70 0.07
N GLU A 116 -3.90 -9.14 0.86
CA GLU A 116 -3.02 -10.25 0.49
C GLU A 116 -3.79 -11.56 0.25
N ARG A 117 -4.81 -11.84 1.07
CA ARG A 117 -5.68 -13.00 0.90
C ARG A 117 -6.60 -12.85 -0.30
N CYS A 118 -7.17 -11.67 -0.49
CA CYS A 118 -8.10 -11.37 -1.57
C CYS A 118 -7.40 -11.39 -2.93
N MET A 119 -6.17 -10.89 -3.02
CA MET A 119 -5.32 -11.01 -4.21
C MET A 119 -5.07 -12.48 -4.58
N ARG A 120 -4.70 -13.32 -3.60
CA ARG A 120 -4.47 -14.76 -3.84
C ARG A 120 -5.73 -15.46 -4.35
N ARG A 121 -6.90 -15.18 -3.75
CA ARG A 121 -8.19 -15.74 -4.16
C ARG A 121 -8.65 -15.27 -5.54
N ASN A 122 -8.38 -14.01 -5.91
CA ASN A 122 -8.76 -13.50 -7.22
C ASN A 122 -7.77 -13.94 -8.32
N LYS A 123 -6.50 -14.16 -7.99
CA LYS A 123 -5.52 -14.73 -8.93
C LYS A 123 -5.97 -16.10 -9.47
N THR A 124 -6.54 -16.95 -8.61
CA THR A 124 -7.02 -18.30 -9.00
C THR A 124 -8.31 -18.26 -9.82
N LYS A 125 -9.12 -17.20 -9.70
CA LYS A 125 -10.35 -17.01 -10.49
C LYS A 125 -10.09 -16.46 -11.90
N CYS A 126 -8.87 -15.98 -12.18
CA CYS A 126 -8.44 -15.51 -13.50
C CYS A 126 -7.71 -16.61 -14.31
N GLN A 127 -8.16 -17.86 -14.22
CA GLN A 127 -7.68 -18.97 -15.07
C GLN A 127 -8.45 -19.01 -16.41
N PRO A 128 -7.87 -19.61 -17.47
CA PRO A 128 -8.06 -19.17 -18.85
C PRO A 128 -9.18 -19.93 -19.56
N GLU A 129 -10.44 -19.56 -19.36
CA GLU A 129 -11.48 -19.89 -20.34
C GLU A 129 -11.62 -18.75 -21.35
N ARG A 130 -10.73 -18.81 -22.35
CA ARG A 130 -10.79 -18.38 -23.77
C ARG A 130 -11.59 -17.13 -24.22
N GLN A 131 -12.17 -16.29 -23.35
CA GLN A 131 -13.11 -15.23 -23.76
C GLN A 131 -13.10 -13.96 -22.88
N GLN A 132 -11.96 -13.56 -22.29
CA GLN A 132 -11.89 -12.35 -21.46
C GLN A 132 -10.67 -11.46 -21.76
N GLN A 133 -10.60 -10.89 -22.97
CA GLN A 133 -9.55 -9.94 -23.37
C GLN A 133 -9.55 -8.60 -22.57
N GLY A 134 -10.51 -8.34 -21.68
CA GLY A 134 -10.56 -7.11 -20.86
C GLY A 134 -10.31 -7.28 -19.35
N ARG A 135 -10.41 -8.48 -18.78
CA ARG A 135 -10.41 -8.66 -17.30
C ARG A 135 -9.01 -8.74 -16.68
N GLY A 136 -8.00 -9.17 -17.45
CA GLY A 136 -6.61 -9.22 -16.98
C GLY A 136 -6.07 -7.83 -16.63
N TYR A 137 -6.40 -6.82 -17.44
CA TYR A 137 -5.98 -5.44 -17.21
C TYR A 137 -6.51 -4.89 -15.88
N ILE A 138 -7.82 -5.03 -15.63
CA ILE A 138 -8.48 -4.55 -14.40
C ILE A 138 -7.86 -5.21 -13.16
N TYR A 139 -7.59 -6.52 -13.20
CA TYR A 139 -6.94 -7.22 -12.09
C TYR A 139 -5.54 -6.65 -11.80
N THR A 140 -4.71 -6.41 -12.82
CA THR A 140 -3.35 -5.87 -12.62
C THR A 140 -3.39 -4.45 -12.06
N GLN A 141 -4.33 -3.62 -12.51
CA GLN A 141 -4.53 -2.27 -12.01
C GLN A 141 -4.98 -2.26 -10.54
N ASN A 142 -6.00 -3.06 -10.21
CA ASN A 142 -6.50 -3.21 -8.84
C ASN A 142 -5.43 -3.76 -7.91
N ARG A 143 -4.58 -4.70 -8.38
CA ARG A 143 -3.43 -5.21 -7.63
C ARG A 143 -2.43 -4.11 -7.32
N ARG A 144 -2.00 -3.34 -8.31
CA ARG A 144 -1.03 -2.24 -8.11
C ARG A 144 -1.60 -1.17 -7.18
N PHE A 145 -2.88 -0.83 -7.33
CA PHE A 145 -3.56 0.12 -6.46
C PHE A 145 -3.59 -0.38 -5.01
N ALA A 146 -4.06 -1.61 -4.80
CA ALA A 146 -4.16 -2.21 -3.47
C ALA A 146 -2.78 -2.35 -2.79
N GLN A 147 -1.73 -2.72 -3.54
CA GLN A 147 -0.36 -2.78 -3.01
C GLN A 147 0.16 -1.40 -2.60
N ARG A 148 -0.02 -0.38 -3.44
CA ARG A 148 0.36 1.00 -3.12
C ARG A 148 -0.38 1.49 -1.88
N ARG A 149 -1.70 1.27 -1.82
CA ARG A 149 -2.50 1.68 -0.66
C ARG A 149 -2.06 0.97 0.62
N ALA A 150 -1.82 -0.34 0.57
CA ALA A 150 -1.31 -1.10 1.72
C ALA A 150 0.06 -0.57 2.17
N LYS A 151 0.97 -0.24 1.24
CA LYS A 151 2.27 0.36 1.54
C LYS A 151 2.11 1.72 2.24
N THR A 152 1.30 2.63 1.69
CA THR A 152 1.04 3.95 2.28
C THR A 152 0.46 3.85 3.69
N LEU A 153 -0.47 2.93 3.93
CA LEU A 153 -1.00 2.72 5.29
C LEU A 153 0.08 2.25 6.26
N MET A 154 0.98 1.36 5.82
CA MET A 154 2.11 0.93 6.66
C MET A 154 3.13 2.03 6.90
N GLU A 155 3.34 2.95 5.96
CA GLU A 155 4.17 4.15 6.13
C GLU A 155 3.54 5.09 7.18
N ILE A 156 2.22 5.29 7.15
CA ILE A 156 1.48 6.05 8.17
C ILE A 156 1.66 5.40 9.55
N VAL A 157 1.48 4.07 9.64
CA VAL A 157 1.70 3.33 10.90
C VAL A 157 3.13 3.52 11.41
N ALA A 158 4.13 3.48 10.53
CA ALA A 158 5.53 3.64 10.92
C ALA A 158 5.83 5.07 11.39
N LYS A 159 5.25 6.08 10.73
CA LYS A 159 5.38 7.50 11.14
C LYS A 159 4.71 7.74 12.49
N GLU A 160 3.50 7.23 12.68
CA GLU A 160 2.78 7.32 13.94
C GLU A 160 3.56 6.67 15.09
N LEU A 161 4.14 5.50 14.84
CA LEU A 161 4.98 4.83 15.82
C LEU A 161 6.24 5.65 16.16
N ARG A 162 6.87 6.30 15.16
CA ARG A 162 8.03 7.18 15.38
C ARG A 162 7.69 8.33 16.32
N LEU A 163 6.58 9.02 16.03
CA LEU A 163 6.12 10.14 16.85
C LEU A 163 5.89 9.71 18.30
N LYS A 164 5.29 8.54 18.53
CA LYS A 164 5.07 8.02 19.89
C LYS A 164 6.32 7.58 20.63
N MET A 165 7.39 7.25 19.91
CA MET A 165 8.66 6.87 20.53
C MET A 165 9.59 8.07 20.77
N GLY A 166 9.20 9.28 20.38
CA GLY A 166 10.01 10.50 20.60
C GLY A 166 11.37 10.47 19.88
N VAL A 167 11.47 9.79 18.74
CA VAL A 167 12.69 9.79 17.92
C VAL A 167 12.60 10.96 16.96
N ASP A 168 13.16 12.11 17.36
CA ASP A 168 13.36 13.27 16.48
C ASP A 168 14.49 12.98 15.48
N ASP A 169 14.29 13.29 14.20
CA ASP A 169 15.25 13.12 13.11
C ASP A 169 16.37 14.20 13.17
N SER A 170 16.94 14.46 14.35
CA SER A 170 17.95 15.51 14.57
C SER A 170 19.39 15.10 14.22
N ASP A 171 19.65 13.89 13.75
CA ASP A 171 20.99 13.46 13.34
C ASP A 171 21.00 12.98 11.88
N SER A 172 21.21 13.91 10.95
CA SER A 172 21.76 13.68 9.61
C SER A 172 22.14 15.03 9.00
N GLU A 173 23.27 15.59 9.45
CA GLU A 173 24.11 16.49 8.65
C GLU A 173 25.02 15.66 7.72
#